data_AF-A0A9X2JFK5-F1
#
_entry.id   AF-A0A9X2JFK5-F1
#
_cell.length_a   1.000
_cell.length_b   1.000
_cell.length_c   1.000
_cell.angle_alpha   90.00
_cell.angle_beta   90.00
_cell.angle_gamma   90.00
#
_symmetry.space_group_name_H-M   'P 1'
#
loop_
_entity.id
_entity.type
_entity.pdbx_description
1 polymer ?
#
loop_
_entity_poly.entity_id
_entity_poly.type
_entity_poly.pdbx_seq_one_letter_code
_entity_poly.pdbx_strand_id
1 'polypeptide(L)'
;MSDTSNPDNPSSQSGANANKRRALLAFVLPLAIYMLLQSLEPKPLAAPTADAAGGDAEMFELPFEEPSLEDDLLDDPDIEGTDFSVTSRRLGMDIPRKYYPIIYTGKIVVTLAVVLWFLPVYLQWPLKVSPLAIGVGVVGVLLWIGCCWLNLEGHLVDWLGEDHQVISWLGLGPRAEYNPLGALGRNGWGYAFLAVRFFGLALLVPVIEEAFLRAFLMRYVMHDNWTEIPFGEVNRLAVATGILVPVLYHPEKLAALVWFSLVTWLMVRTKNFWDCVAAHAVTNFLLGVVVVLTGWWELW
;
A
#
# COMPACT_ATOMS: atom_id res chain seq x y z
N MET A 1 38.15 21.69 32.03
CA MET A 1 36.93 20.91 31.72
C MET A 1 36.10 21.76 30.78
N SER A 2 36.09 21.43 29.49
CA SER A 2 35.23 22.09 28.50
C SER A 2 33.79 21.78 28.84
N ASP A 3 32.99 22.82 29.03
CA ASP A 3 31.58 22.73 29.37
C ASP A 3 30.80 22.08 28.21
N THR A 4 30.52 20.78 28.34
CA THR A 4 29.78 20.01 27.32
C THR A 4 28.31 20.36 27.25
N SER A 5 27.83 21.27 28.11
CA SER A 5 26.43 21.72 28.14
C SER A 5 26.12 22.89 27.21
N ASN A 6 27.14 23.50 26.56
CA ASN A 6 26.90 24.58 25.60
C ASN A 6 26.24 24.03 24.30
N PRO A 7 25.01 24.45 23.95
CA PRO A 7 24.34 24.03 22.70
C PRO A 7 25.08 24.47 21.43
N ASP A 8 26.00 25.45 21.53
CA ASP A 8 26.84 25.91 20.43
C ASP A 8 28.15 25.12 20.28
N ASN A 9 28.36 24.06 21.07
CA ASN A 9 29.53 23.20 20.93
C ASN A 9 29.47 22.39 19.61
N PRO A 10 30.49 22.45 18.74
CA PRO A 10 30.50 21.70 17.47
C PRO A 10 30.25 20.20 17.61
N SER A 11 30.65 19.58 18.73
CA SER A 11 30.44 18.13 18.95
C SER A 11 28.98 17.77 19.26
N SER A 12 28.23 18.63 19.95
CA SER A 12 26.81 18.37 20.26
C SER A 12 25.95 18.52 19.01
N GLN A 13 26.23 19.54 18.18
CA GLN A 13 25.55 19.74 16.90
C GLN A 13 25.83 18.62 15.89
N SER A 14 27.06 18.09 15.85
CA SER A 14 27.42 16.93 15.01
C SER A 14 26.60 15.68 15.35
N GLY A 15 26.44 15.38 16.66
CA GLY A 15 25.64 14.24 17.12
C GLY A 15 24.15 14.40 16.82
N ALA A 16 23.59 15.58 17.04
CA ALA A 16 22.19 15.87 16.72
C ALA A 16 21.89 15.71 15.21
N ASN A 17 22.77 16.21 14.36
CA ASN A 17 22.66 16.06 12.90
C ASN A 17 22.76 14.59 12.46
N ALA A 18 23.62 13.79 13.08
CA ALA A 18 23.74 12.36 12.79
C ALA A 18 22.45 11.60 13.15
N ASN A 19 21.85 11.90 14.31
CA ASN A 19 20.60 11.29 14.74
C ASN A 19 19.42 11.68 13.82
N LYS A 20 19.32 12.95 13.45
CA LYS A 20 18.31 13.44 12.50
C LYS A 20 18.43 12.75 11.14
N ARG A 21 19.65 12.60 10.62
CA ARG A 21 19.91 11.87 9.37
C ARG A 21 19.53 10.39 9.48
N ARG A 22 19.86 9.75 10.61
CA ARG A 22 19.49 8.35 10.85
C ARG A 22 17.97 8.15 10.89
N ALA A 23 17.24 9.05 11.56
CA ALA A 23 15.78 9.02 11.59
C ALA A 23 15.17 9.25 10.20
N LEU A 24 15.69 10.22 9.44
CA LEU A 24 15.26 10.46 8.06
C LEU A 24 15.43 9.21 7.19
N LEU A 25 16.59 8.56 7.24
CA LEU A 25 16.85 7.34 6.48
C LEU A 25 15.91 6.21 6.91
N ALA A 26 15.68 6.03 8.22
CA ALA A 26 14.77 5.01 8.73
C ALA A 26 13.33 5.18 8.22
N PHE A 27 12.84 6.42 8.09
CA PHE A 27 11.45 6.68 7.72
C PHE A 27 11.23 6.86 6.21
N VAL A 28 12.26 7.20 5.44
CA VAL A 28 12.14 7.45 4.00
C VAL A 28 12.69 6.31 3.15
N LEU A 29 13.84 5.75 3.53
CA LEU A 29 14.57 4.80 2.68
C LEU A 29 13.78 3.50 2.41
N PRO A 30 13.11 2.86 3.39
CA PRO A 30 12.32 1.66 3.11
C PRO A 30 11.22 1.90 2.07
N LEU A 31 10.48 3.00 2.19
CA LEU A 31 9.43 3.34 1.23
C LEU A 31 10.03 3.68 -0.16
N ALA A 32 11.13 4.42 -0.21
CA ALA A 32 11.81 4.74 -1.47
C ALA A 32 12.31 3.47 -2.19
N ILE A 33 12.89 2.51 -1.46
CA ILE A 33 13.31 1.22 -1.99
C ILE A 33 12.11 0.40 -2.46
N TYR A 34 11.05 0.34 -1.65
CA TYR A 34 9.80 -0.33 -2.01
C TYR A 34 9.24 0.21 -3.34
N MET A 35 9.15 1.54 -3.47
CA MET A 35 8.67 2.22 -4.68
C MET A 35 9.60 2.03 -5.89
N LEU A 36 10.93 2.05 -5.68
CA LEU A 36 11.89 1.79 -6.74
C LEU A 36 11.74 0.37 -7.29
N LEU A 37 11.66 -0.62 -6.41
CA LEU A 37 11.50 -2.02 -6.81
C LEU A 37 10.10 -2.30 -7.39
N GLN A 38 9.07 -1.61 -6.90
CA GLN A 38 7.72 -1.60 -7.50
C GLN A 38 7.77 -1.16 -8.96
N SER A 39 8.61 -0.18 -9.31
CA SER A 39 8.76 0.29 -10.69
C SER A 39 9.36 -0.75 -11.66
N LEU A 40 9.95 -1.82 -11.12
CA LEU A 40 10.49 -2.96 -11.87
C LEU A 40 9.46 -4.08 -12.05
N GLU A 41 8.28 -3.98 -11.42
CA GLU A 41 7.26 -5.01 -11.54
C GLU A 41 6.64 -5.02 -12.95
N PRO A 42 6.49 -6.21 -13.56
CA PRO A 42 5.65 -6.37 -14.75
C PRO A 42 4.26 -5.78 -14.50
N LYS A 43 3.77 -4.91 -15.40
CA LYS A 43 2.40 -4.40 -15.29
C LYS A 43 1.40 -5.56 -15.40
N PRO A 44 0.44 -5.66 -14.46
CA PRO A 44 -0.70 -6.54 -14.65
C PRO A 44 -1.55 -6.12 -15.86
N LEU A 45 -2.37 -7.03 -16.39
CA LEU A 45 -3.31 -6.68 -17.46
C LEU A 45 -4.26 -5.59 -16.95
N ALA A 46 -4.66 -4.68 -17.84
CA ALA A 46 -5.93 -3.99 -17.62
C ALA A 46 -7.02 -5.07 -17.62
N ALA A 47 -7.97 -4.99 -16.68
CA ALA A 47 -9.12 -5.89 -16.67
C ALA A 47 -9.76 -5.93 -18.08
N PRO A 48 -10.25 -7.09 -18.54
CA PRO A 48 -10.96 -7.17 -19.82
C PRO A 48 -12.08 -6.13 -19.86
N THR A 49 -12.16 -5.39 -20.97
CA THR A 49 -13.22 -4.41 -21.22
C THR A 49 -14.59 -5.09 -21.10
N ALA A 50 -15.55 -4.41 -20.47
CA ALA A 50 -16.88 -4.92 -20.11
C ALA A 50 -17.68 -5.56 -21.27
N ASP A 51 -17.27 -5.36 -22.51
CA ASP A 51 -17.87 -5.98 -23.69
C ASP A 51 -17.74 -7.53 -23.73
N ALA A 52 -16.89 -8.12 -22.89
CA ALA A 52 -16.74 -9.58 -22.78
C ALA A 52 -17.54 -10.22 -21.62
N ALA A 53 -18.18 -9.43 -20.75
CA ALA A 53 -18.89 -9.91 -19.58
C ALA A 53 -20.38 -9.53 -19.64
N GLY A 54 -21.09 -10.12 -20.61
CA GLY A 54 -22.54 -10.23 -20.55
C GLY A 54 -22.92 -11.22 -19.45
N GLY A 55 -23.02 -10.75 -18.21
CA GLY A 55 -23.40 -11.56 -17.06
C GLY A 55 -23.97 -10.67 -15.98
N ASP A 56 -25.28 -10.78 -15.80
CA ASP A 56 -26.10 -9.96 -14.92
C ASP A 56 -25.60 -10.01 -13.47
N ALA A 57 -25.61 -8.87 -12.79
CA ALA A 57 -25.26 -8.76 -11.38
C ALA A 57 -26.31 -9.47 -10.50
N GLU A 58 -26.15 -10.79 -10.37
CA GLU A 58 -26.91 -11.61 -9.44
C GLU A 58 -26.36 -11.49 -8.02
N MET A 59 -27.31 -11.40 -7.10
CA MET A 59 -27.17 -11.14 -5.68
C MET A 59 -26.48 -12.30 -4.95
N PHE A 60 -25.54 -11.97 -4.06
CA PHE A 60 -25.05 -12.79 -2.94
C PHE A 60 -25.57 -14.25 -2.83
N GLU A 61 -24.88 -15.18 -3.50
CA GLU A 61 -24.81 -16.59 -3.10
C GLU A 61 -23.32 -16.96 -3.00
N LEU A 62 -22.93 -17.56 -1.87
CA LEU A 62 -21.58 -18.10 -1.67
C LEU A 62 -21.49 -19.46 -2.39
N PRO A 63 -20.73 -19.62 -3.47
CA PRO A 63 -20.57 -20.92 -4.10
C PRO A 63 -19.39 -21.63 -3.44
N PHE A 64 -19.69 -22.52 -2.49
CA PHE A 64 -18.82 -23.67 -2.25
C PHE A 64 -19.13 -24.71 -3.34
N GLU A 65 -18.57 -24.52 -4.53
CA GLU A 65 -18.48 -25.56 -5.55
C GLU A 65 -17.01 -25.97 -5.70
N GLU A 66 -16.72 -27.23 -5.40
CA GLU A 66 -15.43 -27.85 -5.70
C GLU A 66 -15.28 -27.93 -7.22
N PRO A 67 -14.13 -27.55 -7.80
CA PRO A 67 -13.93 -27.71 -9.23
C PRO A 67 -13.75 -29.20 -9.53
N SER A 68 -14.73 -29.78 -10.25
CA SER A 68 -14.56 -31.05 -10.94
C SER A 68 -13.42 -30.92 -11.94
N LEU A 69 -12.46 -31.84 -11.84
CA LEU A 69 -11.37 -32.02 -12.77
C LEU A 69 -11.93 -32.51 -14.12
N GLU A 70 -12.07 -31.61 -15.08
CA GLU A 70 -12.16 -31.97 -16.49
C GLU A 70 -10.94 -31.40 -17.22
N ASP A 71 -10.09 -32.33 -17.64
CA ASP A 71 -8.98 -32.20 -18.57
C ASP A 71 -9.52 -31.72 -19.94
N ASP A 72 -9.62 -30.42 -20.18
CA ASP A 72 -10.02 -29.90 -21.50
C ASP A 72 -9.38 -28.54 -21.86
N LEU A 73 -8.08 -28.37 -21.56
CA LEU A 73 -7.28 -27.22 -22.04
C LEU A 73 -5.88 -27.60 -22.53
N LEU A 74 -5.68 -28.85 -22.93
CA LEU A 74 -4.47 -29.31 -23.61
C LEU A 74 -4.83 -29.82 -25.00
N ASP A 75 -5.12 -28.92 -25.94
CA ASP A 75 -4.93 -29.08 -27.40
C ASP A 75 -5.60 -27.92 -28.17
N ASP A 76 -5.15 -26.67 -27.94
CA ASP A 76 -5.37 -25.60 -28.91
C ASP A 76 -4.04 -25.29 -29.63
N PRO A 77 -3.86 -25.77 -30.88
CA PRO A 77 -2.64 -25.55 -31.64
C PRO A 77 -2.53 -24.15 -32.27
N ASP A 78 -3.48 -23.24 -32.05
CA ASP A 78 -3.51 -21.91 -32.69
C ASP A 78 -3.03 -20.74 -31.80
N ILE A 79 -2.42 -21.01 -30.63
CA ILE A 79 -1.76 -19.97 -29.80
C ILE A 79 -0.24 -19.92 -30.04
N GLU A 80 0.19 -20.04 -31.30
CA GLU A 80 1.50 -19.56 -31.75
C GLU A 80 1.33 -18.24 -32.49
N GLY A 81 1.43 -17.13 -31.76
CA GLY A 81 1.60 -15.81 -32.38
C GLY A 81 0.54 -14.78 -32.00
N THR A 82 0.48 -14.38 -30.73
CA THR A 82 0.04 -13.04 -30.39
C THR A 82 1.18 -12.31 -29.67
N ASP A 83 1.73 -11.33 -30.39
CA ASP A 83 2.74 -10.39 -29.95
C ASP A 83 2.25 -9.63 -28.70
N PHE A 84 2.57 -10.15 -27.52
CA PHE A 84 2.25 -9.52 -26.23
C PHE A 84 3.31 -8.48 -25.85
N SER A 85 3.60 -7.53 -26.73
CA SER A 85 4.52 -6.41 -26.49
C SER A 85 3.76 -5.10 -26.17
N VAL A 86 2.91 -5.10 -25.15
CA VAL A 86 2.36 -3.84 -24.60
C VAL A 86 3.34 -3.24 -23.59
N THR A 87 4.43 -2.74 -24.15
CA THR A 87 5.39 -1.70 -23.72
C THR A 87 5.28 -1.19 -22.27
N SER A 88 6.28 -1.47 -21.42
CA SER A 88 6.54 -0.69 -20.19
C SER A 88 7.76 0.22 -20.36
N ARG A 89 7.53 1.38 -20.98
CA ARG A 89 8.57 2.36 -21.31
C ARG A 89 8.95 3.21 -20.08
N ARG A 90 9.73 2.68 -19.14
CA ARG A 90 10.50 3.51 -18.18
C ARG A 90 11.97 3.10 -17.96
N LEU A 91 12.35 1.87 -18.28
CA LEU A 91 13.77 1.44 -18.28
C LEU A 91 14.19 0.61 -19.52
N GLY A 92 13.28 0.40 -20.48
CA GLY A 92 13.60 -0.34 -21.71
C GLY A 92 13.82 -1.84 -21.53
N MET A 93 13.41 -2.43 -20.40
CA MET A 93 13.48 -3.87 -20.14
C MET A 93 12.06 -4.44 -20.06
N ASP A 94 11.68 -5.23 -21.06
CA ASP A 94 10.43 -6.00 -21.01
C ASP A 94 10.64 -7.27 -20.19
N ILE A 95 10.20 -7.25 -18.93
CA ILE A 95 10.33 -8.39 -18.03
C ILE A 95 9.07 -9.28 -18.15
N PRO A 96 9.21 -10.57 -18.51
CA PRO A 96 8.08 -11.48 -18.60
C PRO A 96 7.31 -11.64 -17.28
N ARG A 97 5.97 -11.75 -17.36
CA ARG A 97 5.06 -11.89 -16.20
C ARG A 97 5.37 -13.07 -15.28
N LYS A 98 5.91 -14.16 -15.83
CA LYS A 98 6.34 -15.33 -15.05
C LYS A 98 7.35 -14.99 -13.94
N TYR A 99 8.06 -13.86 -14.06
CA TYR A 99 9.00 -13.39 -13.04
C TYR A 99 8.36 -12.49 -11.98
N TYR A 100 7.08 -12.13 -12.10
CA TYR A 100 6.38 -11.29 -11.14
C TYR A 100 6.50 -11.81 -9.70
N PRO A 101 6.28 -13.12 -9.41
CA PRO A 101 6.39 -13.62 -8.04
C PRO A 101 7.79 -13.46 -7.44
N ILE A 102 8.83 -13.68 -8.24
CA ILE A 102 10.23 -13.60 -7.79
C ILE A 102 10.61 -12.13 -7.54
N ILE A 103 10.24 -11.23 -8.46
CA ILE A 103 10.54 -9.80 -8.34
C ILE A 103 9.82 -9.19 -7.14
N TYR A 104 8.52 -9.51 -6.99
CA TYR A 104 7.75 -9.07 -5.83
C TYR A 104 8.32 -9.61 -4.52
N THR A 105 8.65 -10.91 -4.46
CA THR A 105 9.27 -11.51 -3.27
C THR A 105 10.60 -10.84 -2.94
N GLY A 106 11.44 -10.59 -3.95
CA GLY A 106 12.69 -9.84 -3.80
C GLY A 106 12.46 -8.44 -3.25
N LYS A 107 11.45 -7.71 -3.75
CA LYS A 107 11.03 -6.40 -3.19
C LYS A 107 10.70 -6.48 -1.71
N ILE A 108 9.88 -7.44 -1.31
CA ILE A 108 9.50 -7.63 0.10
C ILE A 108 10.72 -7.94 0.96
N VAL A 109 11.59 -8.86 0.53
CA VAL A 109 12.80 -9.24 1.28
C VAL A 109 13.76 -8.07 1.44
N VAL A 110 14.05 -7.33 0.36
CA VAL A 110 14.98 -6.18 0.41
C VAL A 110 14.39 -5.07 1.29
N THR A 111 13.11 -4.75 1.13
CA THR A 111 12.45 -3.73 1.94
C THR A 111 12.43 -4.12 3.41
N LEU A 112 12.10 -5.38 3.73
CA LEU A 112 12.13 -5.91 5.09
C LEU A 112 13.54 -5.83 5.70
N ALA A 113 14.58 -6.18 4.96
CA ALA A 113 15.96 -6.08 5.43
C ALA A 113 16.32 -4.64 5.82
N VAL A 114 15.85 -3.64 5.06
CA VAL A 114 16.06 -2.21 5.37
C VAL A 114 15.28 -1.80 6.62
N VAL A 115 14.02 -2.24 6.77
CA VAL A 115 13.24 -2.00 8.00
C VAL A 115 13.93 -2.61 9.22
N LEU A 116 14.39 -3.86 9.11
CA LEU A 116 15.09 -4.57 10.20
C LEU A 116 16.42 -3.90 10.57
N TRP A 117 17.15 -3.38 9.58
CA TRP A 117 18.37 -2.60 9.82
C TRP A 117 18.10 -1.36 10.69
N PHE A 118 16.95 -0.72 10.50
CA PHE A 118 16.50 0.42 11.29
C PHE A 118 15.57 0.08 12.45
N LEU A 119 15.40 -1.21 12.79
CA LEU A 119 14.47 -1.68 13.83
C LEU A 119 14.54 -0.89 15.15
N PRO A 120 15.73 -0.55 15.69
CA PRO A 120 15.82 0.24 16.93
C PRO A 120 15.14 1.62 16.85
N VAL A 121 15.06 2.23 15.67
CA VAL A 121 14.39 3.53 15.47
C VAL A 121 12.88 3.37 15.58
N TYR A 122 12.30 2.28 15.07
CA TYR A 122 10.86 2.01 15.21
C TYR A 122 10.49 1.61 16.64
N LEU A 123 11.38 0.87 17.31
CA LEU A 123 11.20 0.43 18.70
C LEU A 123 11.42 1.53 19.74
N GLN A 124 11.72 2.77 19.33
CA GLN A 124 11.74 3.92 20.24
C GLN A 124 10.34 4.21 20.82
N TRP A 125 9.28 3.82 20.11
CA TRP A 125 7.91 3.87 20.62
C TRP A 125 7.53 2.53 21.25
N PRO A 126 6.85 2.53 22.40
CA PRO A 126 6.47 1.30 23.08
C PRO A 126 5.53 0.49 22.20
N LEU A 127 5.87 -0.78 21.96
CA LEU A 127 5.04 -1.76 21.23
C LEU A 127 3.74 -2.04 22.00
N LYS A 128 2.76 -1.15 21.85
CA LYS A 128 1.43 -1.24 22.46
C LYS A 128 0.41 -1.11 21.35
N VAL A 129 -0.55 -2.02 21.34
CA VAL A 129 -1.70 -1.96 20.44
C VAL A 129 -2.95 -1.91 21.30
N SER A 130 -3.70 -0.83 21.17
CA SER A 130 -4.96 -0.63 21.86
C SER A 130 -6.10 -1.35 21.12
N PRO A 131 -7.15 -1.81 21.84
CA PRO A 131 -8.35 -2.34 21.18
C PRO A 131 -9.01 -1.33 20.24
N LEU A 132 -8.84 -0.03 20.50
CA LEU A 132 -9.32 1.04 19.63
C LEU A 132 -8.65 0.98 18.24
N ALA A 133 -7.35 0.70 18.16
CA ALA A 133 -6.65 0.55 16.89
C ALA A 133 -7.23 -0.58 16.04
N ILE A 134 -7.52 -1.73 16.65
CA ILE A 134 -8.16 -2.86 15.98
C ILE A 134 -9.57 -2.48 15.51
N GLY A 135 -10.36 -1.84 16.38
CA GLY A 135 -11.70 -1.36 16.04
C GLY A 135 -11.69 -0.35 14.88
N VAL A 136 -10.73 0.58 14.89
CA VAL A 136 -10.52 1.53 13.78
C VAL A 136 -10.13 0.81 12.50
N GLY A 137 -9.28 -0.22 12.55
CA GLY A 137 -8.93 -1.02 11.37
C GLY A 137 -10.13 -1.75 10.75
N VAL A 138 -11.00 -2.34 11.59
CA VAL A 138 -12.24 -3.01 11.18
C VAL A 138 -13.24 -2.02 10.59
N VAL A 139 -13.50 -0.90 11.27
CA VAL A 139 -14.37 0.16 10.74
C VAL A 139 -13.79 0.74 9.44
N GLY A 140 -12.47 0.88 9.38
CA GLY A 140 -11.74 1.37 8.22
C GLY A 140 -11.99 0.54 6.98
N VAL A 141 -11.93 -0.80 7.05
CA VAL A 141 -12.20 -1.66 5.88
C VAL A 141 -13.67 -1.60 5.45
N LEU A 142 -14.62 -1.54 6.40
CA LEU A 142 -16.04 -1.41 6.07
C LEU A 142 -16.34 -0.09 5.36
N LEU A 143 -15.78 1.01 5.86
CA LEU A 143 -15.91 2.32 5.22
C LEU A 143 -15.21 2.35 3.86
N TRP A 144 -14.03 1.73 3.74
CA TRP A 144 -13.30 1.66 2.48
C TRP A 144 -14.12 0.97 1.39
N ILE A 145 -14.62 -0.24 1.70
CA ILE A 145 -15.46 -1.01 0.77
C ILE A 145 -16.75 -0.25 0.46
N GLY A 146 -17.40 0.34 1.47
CA GLY A 146 -18.59 1.16 1.29
C GLY A 146 -18.36 2.35 0.34
N CYS A 147 -17.23 3.05 0.48
CA CYS A 147 -16.84 4.13 -0.42
C CYS A 147 -16.56 3.62 -1.85
N CYS A 148 -15.90 2.47 -2.00
CA CYS A 148 -15.69 1.84 -3.30
C CYS A 148 -17.03 1.47 -3.97
N TRP A 149 -17.99 0.96 -3.20
CA TRP A 149 -19.30 0.59 -3.71
C TRP A 149 -20.15 1.78 -4.15
N LEU A 150 -20.00 2.95 -3.50
CA LEU A 150 -20.61 4.20 -3.97
C LEU A 150 -20.05 4.66 -5.33
N ASN A 151 -18.83 4.24 -5.66
CA ASN A 151 -18.15 4.47 -6.94
C ASN A 151 -18.26 5.93 -7.45
N LEU A 152 -18.07 6.91 -6.58
CA LEU A 152 -18.20 8.33 -6.98
C LEU A 152 -17.15 8.72 -8.02
N GLU A 153 -15.97 8.13 -7.94
CA GLU A 153 -14.89 8.29 -8.90
C GLU A 153 -15.29 7.76 -10.28
N GLY A 154 -15.94 6.59 -10.36
CA GLY A 154 -16.47 6.06 -11.61
C GLY A 154 -17.55 6.96 -12.19
N HIS A 155 -18.52 7.40 -11.38
CA HIS A 155 -19.54 8.36 -11.83
C HIS A 155 -18.93 9.68 -12.34
N LEU A 156 -17.81 10.12 -11.75
CA LEU A 156 -17.10 11.33 -12.19
C LEU A 156 -16.39 11.11 -13.54
N VAL A 157 -15.79 9.93 -13.74
CA VAL A 157 -15.19 9.50 -15.02
C VAL A 157 -16.26 9.44 -16.11
N ASP A 158 -17.40 8.79 -15.83
CA ASP A 158 -18.51 8.67 -16.78
C ASP A 158 -19.09 10.05 -17.15
N TRP A 159 -19.13 10.97 -16.20
CA TRP A 159 -19.66 12.32 -16.42
C TRP A 159 -18.71 13.23 -17.22
N LEU A 160 -17.39 13.18 -16.96
CA LEU A 160 -16.41 14.05 -17.61
C LEU A 160 -15.80 13.44 -18.89
N GLY A 161 -15.87 12.13 -19.04
CA GLY A 161 -15.19 11.35 -20.07
C GLY A 161 -13.77 10.94 -19.66
N GLU A 162 -13.37 9.73 -20.05
CA GLU A 162 -12.08 9.12 -19.68
C GLU A 162 -10.86 9.94 -20.15
N ASP A 163 -10.95 10.57 -21.32
CA ASP A 163 -9.88 11.38 -21.91
C ASP A 163 -9.73 12.78 -21.28
N HIS A 164 -10.60 13.12 -20.32
CA HIS A 164 -10.60 14.45 -19.73
C HIS A 164 -9.35 14.67 -18.86
N GLN A 165 -8.70 15.82 -19.02
CA GLN A 165 -7.44 16.14 -18.34
C GLN A 165 -7.53 16.03 -16.81
N VAL A 166 -8.72 16.31 -16.24
CA VAL A 166 -8.98 16.18 -14.80
C VAL A 166 -8.94 14.71 -14.35
N ILE A 167 -9.46 13.78 -15.15
CA ILE A 167 -9.45 12.34 -14.86
C ILE A 167 -8.00 11.82 -14.85
N SER A 168 -7.22 12.19 -15.88
CA SER A 168 -5.80 11.87 -15.95
C SER A 168 -4.99 12.48 -14.81
N TRP A 169 -5.26 13.75 -14.44
CA TRP A 169 -4.58 14.43 -13.34
C TRP A 169 -4.91 13.82 -11.97
N LEU A 170 -6.16 13.39 -11.76
CA LEU A 170 -6.57 12.66 -10.55
C LEU A 170 -6.06 11.21 -10.54
N GLY A 171 -5.57 10.68 -11.66
CA GLY A 171 -5.12 9.30 -11.77
C GLY A 171 -6.25 8.28 -11.59
N LEU A 172 -7.46 8.64 -12.03
CA LEU A 172 -8.59 7.71 -12.05
C LEU A 172 -8.49 6.82 -13.30
N GLY A 173 -8.80 5.53 -13.16
CA GLY A 173 -8.77 4.59 -14.29
C GLY A 173 -8.70 3.11 -13.88
N PRO A 174 -8.62 2.20 -14.87
CA PRO A 174 -8.58 0.76 -14.65
C PRO A 174 -7.42 0.34 -13.76
N ARG A 175 -7.69 -0.60 -12.86
CA ARG A 175 -6.69 -1.13 -11.94
C ARG A 175 -6.03 -2.35 -12.52
N ALA A 176 -4.81 -2.55 -12.06
CA ALA A 176 -4.03 -3.68 -12.47
C ALA A 176 -4.31 -4.83 -11.49
N GLU A 177 -4.83 -5.94 -11.99
CA GLU A 177 -5.24 -7.10 -11.19
C GLU A 177 -4.22 -8.25 -11.30
N TYR A 178 -3.97 -8.94 -10.19
CA TYR A 178 -3.14 -10.15 -10.22
C TYR A 178 -3.68 -11.21 -9.28
N ASN A 179 -4.12 -12.33 -9.84
CA ASN A 179 -4.55 -13.52 -9.10
C ASN A 179 -3.41 -14.55 -8.97
N PRO A 180 -2.76 -14.70 -7.80
CA PRO A 180 -1.70 -15.68 -7.59
C PRO A 180 -2.13 -17.13 -7.85
N LEU A 181 -3.36 -17.48 -7.48
CA LEU A 181 -3.87 -18.85 -7.61
C LEU A 181 -4.25 -19.18 -9.04
N GLY A 182 -4.67 -18.20 -9.83
CA GLY A 182 -4.86 -18.33 -11.27
C GLY A 182 -3.54 -18.44 -12.03
N ALA A 183 -2.54 -17.63 -11.67
CA ALA A 183 -1.26 -17.58 -12.38
C ALA A 183 -0.29 -18.73 -12.02
N LEU A 184 -0.29 -19.20 -10.78
CA LEU A 184 0.63 -20.23 -10.27
C LEU A 184 -0.04 -21.56 -9.96
N GLY A 185 -1.37 -21.62 -10.06
CA GLY A 185 -2.19 -22.76 -9.69
C GLY A 185 -2.48 -22.85 -8.19
N ARG A 186 -3.52 -23.61 -7.84
CA ARG A 186 -3.93 -23.91 -6.46
C ARG A 186 -3.04 -24.99 -5.83
N ASN A 187 -1.74 -24.76 -5.81
CA ASN A 187 -0.73 -25.65 -5.27
C ASN A 187 0.13 -24.94 -4.20
N GLY A 188 1.11 -25.66 -3.64
CA GLY A 188 1.99 -25.09 -2.59
C GLY A 188 2.70 -23.80 -3.00
N TRP A 189 3.07 -23.63 -4.27
CA TRP A 189 3.72 -22.42 -4.78
C TRP A 189 2.75 -21.24 -4.88
N GLY A 190 1.53 -21.46 -5.37
CA GLY A 190 0.50 -20.42 -5.42
C GLY A 190 0.15 -19.89 -4.02
N TYR A 191 -0.07 -20.79 -3.05
CA TYR A 191 -0.35 -20.40 -1.67
C TYR A 191 0.86 -19.77 -0.96
N ALA A 192 2.08 -20.24 -1.23
CA ALA A 192 3.29 -19.60 -0.69
C ALA A 192 3.43 -18.17 -1.19
N PHE A 193 3.20 -17.91 -2.48
CA PHE A 193 3.26 -16.56 -3.02
C PHE A 193 2.12 -15.67 -2.50
N LEU A 194 0.91 -16.22 -2.37
CA LEU A 194 -0.21 -15.54 -1.72
C LEU A 194 0.14 -15.11 -0.29
N ALA A 195 0.81 -15.98 0.48
CA ALA A 195 1.27 -15.64 1.83
C ALA A 195 2.31 -14.52 1.83
N VAL A 196 3.26 -14.51 0.88
CA VAL A 196 4.21 -13.39 0.70
C VAL A 196 3.48 -12.08 0.40
N ARG A 197 2.43 -12.13 -0.42
CA ARG A 197 1.57 -10.97 -0.73
C ARG A 197 0.84 -10.46 0.50
N PHE A 198 0.24 -11.34 1.30
CA PHE A 198 -0.38 -10.95 2.57
C PHE A 198 0.64 -10.36 3.55
N PHE A 199 1.83 -10.93 3.65
CA PHE A 199 2.90 -10.39 4.50
C PHE A 199 3.27 -8.96 4.06
N GLY A 200 3.47 -8.76 2.76
CA GLY A 200 3.73 -7.44 2.20
C GLY A 200 2.62 -6.45 2.52
N LEU A 201 1.38 -6.80 2.16
CA LEU A 201 0.18 -5.96 2.28
C LEU A 201 -0.18 -5.62 3.73
N ALA A 202 -0.21 -6.62 4.62
CA ALA A 202 -0.76 -6.47 5.97
C ALA A 202 0.30 -6.20 7.05
N LEU A 203 1.58 -6.50 6.81
CA LEU A 203 2.62 -6.34 7.84
C LEU A 203 3.70 -5.34 7.44
N LEU A 204 4.25 -5.46 6.23
CA LEU A 204 5.37 -4.62 5.82
C LEU A 204 4.94 -3.21 5.38
N VAL A 205 3.96 -3.13 4.47
CA VAL A 205 3.44 -1.87 3.91
C VAL A 205 2.94 -0.92 5.02
N PRO A 206 2.12 -1.37 5.99
CA PRO A 206 1.70 -0.53 7.10
C PRO A 206 2.89 0.06 7.87
N VAL A 207 3.93 -0.71 8.15
CA VAL A 207 5.10 -0.19 8.89
C VAL A 207 5.81 0.91 8.09
N ILE A 208 6.08 0.69 6.80
CA ILE A 208 6.84 1.65 5.98
C ILE A 208 6.04 2.92 5.66
N GLU A 209 4.74 2.80 5.38
CA GLU A 209 3.90 3.94 5.02
C GLU A 209 3.57 4.80 6.23
N GLU A 210 3.23 4.19 7.37
CA GLU A 210 2.98 4.90 8.62
C GLU A 210 4.24 5.61 9.12
N ALA A 211 5.41 4.98 8.96
CA ALA A 211 6.68 5.60 9.31
C ALA A 211 7.00 6.78 8.41
N PHE A 212 6.83 6.64 7.09
CA PHE A 212 7.05 7.75 6.16
C PHE A 212 6.09 8.91 6.43
N LEU A 213 4.79 8.62 6.52
CA LEU A 213 3.76 9.64 6.60
C LEU A 213 3.71 10.29 7.99
N ARG A 214 3.51 9.49 9.05
CA ARG A 214 3.24 10.00 10.40
C ARG A 214 4.50 10.26 11.20
N ALA A 215 5.50 9.39 11.08
CA ALA A 215 6.76 9.59 11.79
C ALA A 215 7.71 10.55 11.08
N PHE A 216 7.65 10.72 9.76
CA PHE A 216 8.47 11.71 9.06
C PHE A 216 7.66 12.88 8.53
N LEU A 217 6.88 12.71 7.46
CA LEU A 217 6.36 13.79 6.64
C LEU A 217 5.50 14.78 7.44
N MET A 218 4.56 14.28 8.24
CA MET A 218 3.69 15.12 9.07
C MET A 218 4.46 15.96 10.09
N ARG A 219 5.56 15.44 10.65
CA ARG A 219 6.42 16.21 11.58
C ARG A 219 7.36 17.15 10.81
N TYR A 220 7.87 16.69 9.67
CA TYR A 220 8.79 17.45 8.81
C TYR A 220 8.20 18.78 8.35
N VAL A 221 6.92 18.78 7.94
CA VAL A 221 6.24 20.02 7.50
C VAL A 221 5.95 21.00 8.63
N MET A 222 6.10 20.60 9.89
CA MET A 222 5.82 21.47 11.05
C MET A 222 7.03 22.32 11.44
N HIS A 223 8.25 21.77 11.37
CA HIS A 223 9.46 22.45 11.85
C HIS A 223 10.74 21.80 11.34
N ASP A 224 11.82 22.57 11.18
CA ASP A 224 13.12 22.04 10.75
C ASP A 224 13.66 20.96 11.68
N ASN A 225 13.52 21.13 12.99
CA ASN A 225 13.89 20.14 14.02
C ASN A 225 12.76 19.15 14.31
N TRP A 226 12.06 18.68 13.28
CA TRP A 226 10.91 17.77 13.37
C TRP A 226 11.10 16.52 14.24
N THR A 227 12.34 16.06 14.45
CA THR A 227 12.65 14.93 15.32
C THR A 227 12.37 15.20 16.79
N GLU A 228 12.34 16.47 17.20
CA GLU A 228 12.00 16.93 18.55
C GLU A 228 10.49 16.98 18.77
N ILE A 229 9.69 16.99 17.69
CA ILE A 229 8.23 16.99 17.78
C ILE A 229 7.76 15.61 18.26
N PRO A 230 7.07 15.54 19.41
CA PRO A 230 6.53 14.28 19.91
C PRO A 230 5.54 13.67 18.92
N PHE A 231 5.51 12.33 18.85
CA PHE A 231 4.55 11.65 17.99
C PHE A 231 3.10 11.93 18.44
N GLY A 232 2.23 12.27 17.50
CA GLY A 232 0.83 12.64 17.78
C GLY A 232 0.58 14.13 18.03
N GLU A 233 1.62 14.96 18.14
CA GLU A 233 1.47 16.42 18.10
C GLU A 233 1.32 16.89 16.66
N VAL A 234 0.31 17.71 16.39
CA VAL A 234 -0.04 18.14 15.03
C VAL A 234 -0.50 19.60 15.00
N ASN A 235 -0.18 20.28 13.90
CA ASN A 235 -0.83 21.53 13.52
C ASN A 235 -1.75 21.29 12.29
N ARG A 236 -2.44 22.34 11.82
CA ARG A 236 -3.35 22.23 10.67
C ARG A 236 -2.65 21.74 9.39
N LEU A 237 -1.40 22.16 9.17
CA LEU A 237 -0.61 21.75 8.01
C LEU A 237 -0.25 20.26 8.08
N ALA A 238 0.15 19.76 9.26
CA ALA A 238 0.44 18.35 9.47
C ALA A 238 -0.81 17.48 9.27
N VAL A 239 -1.96 17.88 9.80
CA VAL A 239 -3.24 17.18 9.58
C VAL A 239 -3.61 17.15 8.10
N ALA A 240 -3.56 18.30 7.42
CA ALA A 240 -3.82 18.37 5.99
C ALA A 240 -2.84 17.50 5.18
N THR A 241 -1.55 17.49 5.56
CA THR A 241 -0.52 16.66 4.92
C THR A 241 -0.80 15.16 5.13
N GLY A 242 -1.12 14.75 6.36
CA GLY A 242 -1.43 13.36 6.71
C GLY A 242 -2.67 12.81 6.02
N ILE A 243 -3.58 13.68 5.60
CA ILE A 243 -4.82 13.30 4.92
C ILE A 243 -4.68 13.42 3.40
N LEU A 244 -4.26 14.58 2.90
CA LEU A 244 -4.37 14.90 1.48
C LEU A 244 -3.24 14.33 0.64
N VAL A 245 -2.01 14.28 1.15
CA VAL A 245 -0.87 13.71 0.40
C VAL A 245 -1.15 12.27 -0.03
N PRO A 246 -1.53 11.33 0.87
CA PRO A 246 -1.80 9.97 0.45
C PRO A 246 -3.02 9.86 -0.47
N VAL A 247 -4.07 10.68 -0.29
CA VAL A 247 -5.24 10.70 -1.21
C VAL A 247 -4.83 10.92 -2.66
N LEU A 248 -3.78 11.72 -2.92
CA LEU A 248 -3.31 11.95 -4.29
C LEU A 248 -2.79 10.67 -4.95
N TYR A 249 -2.24 9.72 -4.19
CA TYR A 249 -1.64 8.49 -4.71
C TYR A 249 -2.62 7.31 -4.80
N HIS A 250 -3.78 7.38 -4.14
CA HIS A 250 -4.77 6.29 -4.16
C HIS A 250 -5.80 6.53 -5.27
N PRO A 251 -6.21 5.53 -6.06
CA PRO A 251 -7.28 5.71 -7.03
C PRO A 251 -8.63 5.99 -6.35
N GLU A 252 -8.89 5.41 -5.18
CA GLU A 252 -10.09 5.63 -4.35
C GLU A 252 -9.98 6.91 -3.53
N LYS A 253 -10.14 8.06 -4.18
CA LYS A 253 -9.96 9.37 -3.53
C LYS A 253 -10.84 9.52 -2.30
N LEU A 254 -12.12 9.13 -2.36
CA LEU A 254 -13.03 9.23 -1.24
C LEU A 254 -12.69 8.22 -0.13
N ALA A 255 -12.45 6.96 -0.49
CA ALA A 255 -12.11 5.92 0.50
C ALA A 255 -10.82 6.28 1.25
N ALA A 256 -9.79 6.71 0.51
CA ALA A 256 -8.55 7.22 1.06
C ALA A 256 -8.81 8.43 1.95
N LEU A 257 -9.60 9.42 1.51
CA LEU A 257 -9.88 10.62 2.30
C LEU A 257 -10.49 10.26 3.66
N VAL A 258 -11.48 9.37 3.68
CA VAL A 258 -12.15 8.90 4.90
C VAL A 258 -11.16 8.12 5.78
N TRP A 259 -10.43 7.17 5.21
CA TRP A 259 -9.53 6.30 5.96
C TRP A 259 -8.33 7.06 6.56
N PHE A 260 -7.65 7.89 5.77
CA PHE A 260 -6.53 8.70 6.26
C PHE A 260 -6.98 9.73 7.30
N SER A 261 -8.21 10.25 7.20
CA SER A 261 -8.81 11.09 8.26
C SER A 261 -9.00 10.30 9.56
N LEU A 262 -9.53 9.08 9.48
CA LEU A 262 -9.77 8.22 10.64
C LEU A 262 -8.48 7.85 11.36
N VAL A 263 -7.43 7.45 10.61
CA VAL A 263 -6.15 7.07 11.22
C VAL A 263 -5.35 8.29 11.69
N THR A 264 -5.52 9.46 11.05
CA THR A 264 -4.98 10.73 11.58
C THR A 264 -5.64 11.11 12.90
N TRP A 265 -6.96 10.93 13.03
CA TRP A 265 -7.65 11.09 14.30
C TRP A 265 -7.13 10.09 15.36
N LEU A 266 -6.96 8.82 15.00
CA LEU A 266 -6.41 7.79 15.90
C LEU A 266 -5.00 8.18 16.40
N MET A 267 -4.15 8.68 15.50
CA MET A 267 -2.80 9.16 15.84
C MET A 267 -2.85 10.26 16.91
N VAL A 268 -3.69 11.28 16.72
CA VAL A 268 -3.82 12.39 17.68
C VAL A 268 -4.40 11.91 19.01
N ARG A 269 -5.33 10.95 18.96
CA ARG A 269 -6.04 10.43 20.14
C ARG A 269 -5.18 9.51 21.01
N THR A 270 -4.34 8.69 20.40
CA THR A 270 -3.54 7.65 21.08
C THR A 270 -2.09 8.08 21.30
N LYS A 271 -1.58 8.98 20.43
CA LYS A 271 -0.17 9.40 20.39
C LYS A 271 0.79 8.20 20.35
N ASN A 272 0.35 7.13 19.68
CA ASN A 272 1.06 5.86 19.62
C ASN A 272 1.24 5.44 18.16
N PHE A 273 2.50 5.27 17.75
CA PHE A 273 2.86 4.82 16.41
C PHE A 273 2.28 3.45 16.06
N TRP A 274 2.36 2.50 16.99
CA TRP A 274 1.93 1.13 16.75
C TRP A 274 0.41 0.97 16.68
N ASP A 275 -0.36 1.91 17.24
CA ASP A 275 -1.81 1.95 17.03
C ASP A 275 -2.16 2.30 15.58
N CYS A 276 -1.45 3.24 14.94
CA CYS A 276 -1.65 3.56 13.53
C CYS A 276 -1.24 2.39 12.62
N VAL A 277 -0.08 1.78 12.88
CA VAL A 277 0.39 0.58 12.17
C VAL A 277 -0.59 -0.57 12.31
N ALA A 278 -1.10 -0.84 13.51
CA ALA A 278 -2.04 -1.93 13.74
C ALA A 278 -3.40 -1.69 13.06
N ALA A 279 -3.94 -0.46 13.11
CA ALA A 279 -5.17 -0.12 12.41
C ALA A 279 -5.02 -0.37 10.89
N HIS A 280 -3.91 0.07 10.31
CA HIS A 280 -3.59 -0.13 8.89
C HIS A 280 -3.38 -1.61 8.56
N ALA A 281 -2.59 -2.34 9.35
CA ALA A 281 -2.40 -3.77 9.20
C ALA A 281 -3.73 -4.55 9.21
N VAL A 282 -4.63 -4.22 10.13
CA VAL A 282 -5.96 -4.85 10.22
C VAL A 282 -6.82 -4.51 9.00
N THR A 283 -6.87 -3.24 8.57
CA THR A 283 -7.61 -2.85 7.36
C THR A 283 -7.11 -3.63 6.15
N ASN A 284 -5.80 -3.66 5.93
CA ASN A 284 -5.18 -4.32 4.78
C ASN A 284 -5.33 -5.84 4.82
N PHE A 285 -5.19 -6.45 6.00
CA PHE A 285 -5.42 -7.88 6.17
C PHE A 285 -6.85 -8.26 5.81
N LEU A 286 -7.83 -7.54 6.36
CA LEU A 286 -9.25 -7.82 6.10
C LEU A 286 -9.61 -7.54 4.65
N LEU A 287 -9.06 -6.48 4.05
CA LEU A 287 -9.25 -6.22 2.62
C LEU A 287 -8.69 -7.38 1.78
N GLY A 288 -7.47 -7.84 2.06
CA GLY A 288 -6.90 -9.01 1.39
C GLY A 288 -7.74 -10.29 1.57
N VAL A 289 -8.35 -10.50 2.74
CA VAL A 289 -9.30 -11.61 2.97
C VAL A 289 -10.53 -11.46 2.08
N VAL A 290 -11.12 -10.27 2.02
CA VAL A 290 -12.25 -9.99 1.12
C VAL A 290 -11.86 -10.32 -0.33
N VAL A 291 -10.70 -9.86 -0.80
CA VAL A 291 -10.25 -10.12 -2.16
C VAL A 291 -10.12 -11.62 -2.47
N VAL A 292 -9.54 -12.41 -1.56
CA VAL A 292 -9.44 -13.87 -1.77
C VAL A 292 -10.82 -14.54 -1.81
N LEU A 293 -11.78 -14.05 -1.03
CA LEU A 293 -13.12 -14.63 -0.94
C LEU A 293 -14.02 -14.21 -2.11
N THR A 294 -13.94 -12.96 -2.58
CA THR A 294 -14.80 -12.44 -3.66
C THR A 294 -14.17 -12.57 -5.04
N GLY A 295 -12.85 -12.73 -5.13
CA GLY A 295 -12.11 -12.69 -6.38
C GLY A 295 -11.92 -11.28 -6.95
N TRP A 296 -12.13 -10.22 -6.15
CA TRP A 296 -11.96 -8.81 -6.56
C TRP A 296 -10.49 -8.39 -6.52
N TRP A 297 -9.67 -8.99 -7.39
CA TRP A 297 -8.21 -8.83 -7.42
C TRP A 297 -7.74 -7.41 -7.73
N GLU A 298 -8.63 -6.53 -8.20
CA GLU A 298 -8.41 -5.10 -8.43
C GLU A 298 -8.24 -4.27 -7.14
N LEU A 299 -8.59 -4.83 -5.98
CA LEU A 299 -8.42 -4.20 -4.66
C LEU A 299 -7.07 -4.56 -3.99
N TRP A 300 -6.18 -5.29 -4.68
CA TRP A 300 -4.91 -5.83 -4.14
C TRP A 300 -3.68 -4.99 -4.46
#